data_AF-A0A7K1NQB8-F1
#
_entry.id   AF-A0A7K1NQB8-F1
#
_cell.length_a   1.000
_cell.length_b   1.000
_cell.length_c   1.000
_cell.angle_alpha   90.00
_cell.angle_beta   90.00
_cell.angle_gamma   90.00
#
_symmetry.space_group_name_H-M   'P 1'
#
loop_
_entity.id
_entity.type
_entity.pdbx_description
1 polymer ?
#
loop_
_entity_poly.entity_id
_entity_poly.type
_entity_poly.pdbx_seq_one_letter_code
_entity_poly.pdbx_strand_id
1 'polypeptide(L)'
;MNLGKTTSTHPWDIDIRTISPTSFEILAVTREQAPVQMSLAFSDWLATIRAALDNGLYAWVATATGQNPPPLAERIQYPICSTPKEYASQRKRLSGVPHDILDKLEMSQPYQVDSGPESTLVYWVHELARVDRHRSLHIGLGRVSAHRIRLLLPEDVSPTFDESVKPFQHIDGELLIGHFTTSKTISRFDMKVDFRGVGNDPEIHAGAGSKLDGRPTSLVDRMGTQSFSL
;
A
#
# COMPACT_ATOMS: atom_id res chain seq x y z
N MET A 1 -10.75 12.13 38.12
CA MET A 1 -11.41 12.60 36.88
C MET A 1 -10.72 11.90 35.72
N ASN A 2 -11.34 10.83 35.21
CA ASN A 2 -10.82 10.00 34.11
C ASN A 2 -10.92 10.79 32.81
N LEU A 3 -9.78 11.22 32.26
CA LEU A 3 -9.73 11.71 30.88
C LEU A 3 -9.80 10.48 29.96
N GLY A 4 -10.91 10.38 29.24
CA GLY A 4 -11.31 9.22 28.48
C GLY A 4 -10.26 8.74 27.49
N LYS A 5 -10.00 7.43 27.54
CA LYS A 5 -9.56 6.64 26.39
C LYS A 5 -10.63 6.77 25.31
N THR A 6 -10.45 7.67 24.36
CA THR A 6 -11.14 7.57 23.06
C THR A 6 -10.37 6.58 22.21
N THR A 7 -10.93 5.38 22.17
CA THR A 7 -10.58 4.26 21.28
C THR A 7 -10.62 4.69 19.82
N SER A 8 -9.45 4.73 19.21
CA SER A 8 -9.25 4.04 17.94
C SER A 8 -8.17 3.02 18.24
N THR A 9 -8.55 1.77 18.55
CA THR A 9 -7.60 0.65 18.56
C THR A 9 -7.22 0.40 17.11
N HIS A 10 -6.38 1.28 16.60
CA HIS A 10 -5.71 1.11 15.34
C HIS A 10 -4.51 0.18 15.59
N PRO A 11 -4.13 -0.68 14.64
CA PRO A 11 -2.98 -1.58 14.82
C PRO A 11 -1.66 -0.83 15.05
N TRP A 12 -1.62 0.48 14.82
CA TRP A 12 -0.45 1.36 14.97
C TRP A 12 -0.60 2.31 16.14
N ASP A 13 0.47 2.48 16.90
CA ASP A 13 0.59 3.35 18.08
C ASP A 13 1.90 4.14 18.01
N ILE A 14 2.10 5.13 18.89
CA ILE A 14 3.34 5.90 18.98
C ILE A 14 3.99 5.69 20.35
N ASP A 15 5.27 5.32 20.34
CA ASP A 15 6.09 5.11 21.53
C ASP A 15 7.22 6.13 21.65
N ILE A 16 7.72 6.27 22.87
CA ILE A 16 8.94 7.02 23.17
C ILE A 16 9.95 6.08 23.83
N ARG A 17 11.13 5.99 23.22
CA ARG A 17 12.26 5.21 23.72
C ARG A 17 13.33 6.15 24.25
N THR A 18 13.76 5.91 25.48
CA THR A 18 14.90 6.61 26.09
C THR A 18 16.19 5.89 25.68
N ILE A 19 17.05 6.57 24.93
CA ILE A 19 18.36 6.06 24.50
C ILE A 19 19.42 6.40 25.54
N SER A 20 19.36 7.63 26.05
CA SER A 20 20.15 8.09 27.18
C SER A 20 19.33 9.11 27.99
N PRO A 21 19.80 9.54 29.17
CA PRO A 21 19.09 10.56 29.95
C PRO A 21 18.92 11.91 29.24
N THR A 22 19.59 12.12 28.09
CA THR A 22 19.51 13.32 27.25
C THR A 22 19.12 13.03 25.81
N SER A 23 18.77 11.80 25.44
CA SER A 23 18.53 11.37 24.06
C SER A 23 17.32 10.45 23.97
N PHE A 24 16.37 10.80 23.10
CA PHE A 24 15.08 10.15 23.00
C PHE A 24 14.70 9.90 21.53
N GLU A 25 14.08 8.74 21.29
CA GLU A 25 13.49 8.37 20.02
C GLU A 25 11.97 8.31 20.13
N ILE A 26 11.30 8.70 19.06
CA ILE A 26 9.85 8.62 18.90
C ILE A 26 9.59 7.63 17.77
N LEU A 27 8.82 6.59 18.08
CA LEU A 27 8.63 5.43 17.22
C LEU A 27 7.16 5.30 16.86
N ALA A 28 6.84 5.12 15.59
CA ALA A 28 5.56 4.53 15.20
C ALA A 28 5.69 3.01 15.28
N VAL A 29 4.78 2.33 15.97
CA VAL A 29 4.89 0.89 16.25
C VAL A 29 3.61 0.15 15.91
N THR A 30 3.74 -1.07 15.40
CA THR A 30 2.61 -1.97 15.16
C THR A 30 2.34 -2.79 16.42
N ARG A 31 1.25 -2.49 17.14
CA ARG A 31 0.85 -3.18 18.39
C ARG A 31 0.12 -4.49 18.12
N GLU A 32 -0.69 -4.50 17.08
CA GLU A 32 -1.45 -5.66 16.65
C GLU A 32 -1.18 -5.89 15.17
N GLN A 33 -0.74 -7.09 14.83
CA GLN A 33 -0.65 -7.46 13.42
C GLN A 33 -2.05 -7.47 12.81
N ALA A 34 -2.16 -7.06 11.54
CA ALA A 34 -3.41 -7.18 10.82
C ALA A 34 -3.93 -8.62 10.91
N PRO A 35 -5.23 -8.85 11.22
CA PRO A 35 -5.76 -10.19 11.35
C PRO A 35 -5.50 -11.01 10.08
N VAL A 36 -4.94 -12.21 10.23
CA VAL A 36 -4.64 -13.11 9.11
C VAL A 36 -5.87 -13.39 8.24
N GLN A 37 -7.05 -13.41 8.86
CA GLN A 37 -8.34 -13.59 8.19
C GLN A 37 -8.61 -12.51 7.15
N MET A 38 -8.14 -11.28 7.38
CA MET A 38 -8.30 -10.18 6.43
C MET A 38 -7.45 -10.44 5.18
N SER A 39 -6.22 -10.94 5.35
CA SER A 39 -5.38 -11.31 4.21
C SER A 39 -6.00 -12.47 3.44
N LEU A 40 -6.49 -13.50 4.13
CA LEU A 40 -7.18 -14.62 3.48
C LEU A 40 -8.43 -14.17 2.70
N ALA A 41 -9.24 -13.29 3.27
CA ALA A 41 -10.41 -12.73 2.58
C ALA A 41 -10.02 -11.92 1.33
N PHE A 42 -8.89 -11.20 1.39
CA PHE A 42 -8.37 -10.45 0.26
C PHE A 42 -7.81 -11.36 -0.84
N SER A 43 -7.09 -12.43 -0.47
CA SER A 43 -6.63 -13.47 -1.39
C SER A 43 -7.81 -14.12 -2.13
N ASP A 44 -8.86 -14.47 -1.41
CA ASP A 44 -10.08 -15.06 -1.97
C ASP A 44 -10.81 -14.10 -2.93
N TRP A 45 -10.90 -12.82 -2.54
CA TRP A 45 -11.44 -11.77 -3.40
C TRP A 45 -10.65 -11.61 -4.71
N LEU A 46 -9.30 -11.57 -4.65
CA LEU A 46 -8.44 -11.49 -5.83
C LEU A 46 -8.60 -12.72 -6.73
N ALA A 47 -8.63 -13.92 -6.15
CA ALA A 47 -8.85 -15.16 -6.88
C ALA A 47 -10.21 -15.16 -7.59
N THR A 48 -11.25 -14.67 -6.91
CA THR A 48 -12.60 -14.53 -7.46
C THR A 48 -12.64 -13.59 -8.66
N ILE A 49 -11.98 -12.42 -8.58
CA ILE A 49 -11.92 -11.48 -9.71
C ILE A 49 -11.19 -12.11 -10.90
N ARG A 50 -10.07 -12.80 -10.67
CA ARG A 50 -9.32 -13.48 -11.74
C ARG A 50 -10.17 -14.56 -12.40
N ALA A 51 -10.88 -15.37 -11.62
CA ALA A 51 -11.80 -16.38 -12.14
C ALA A 51 -12.96 -15.75 -12.94
N ALA A 52 -13.50 -14.61 -12.48
CA ALA A 52 -14.56 -13.91 -13.21
C ALA A 52 -14.10 -13.40 -14.59
N LEU A 53 -12.87 -12.89 -14.71
CA LEU A 53 -12.30 -12.48 -16.00
C LEU A 53 -12.12 -13.67 -16.95
N ASP A 54 -11.58 -14.78 -16.44
CA ASP A 54 -11.37 -16.00 -17.23
C ASP A 54 -12.71 -16.59 -17.71
N ASN A 55 -13.70 -16.67 -16.82
CA ASN A 55 -15.06 -17.13 -17.13
C ASN A 55 -15.78 -16.19 -18.12
N GLY A 56 -15.57 -14.88 -18.00
CA GLY A 56 -16.14 -13.90 -18.93
C GLY A 56 -15.60 -14.09 -20.36
N LEU A 57 -14.29 -14.26 -20.51
CA LEU A 57 -13.69 -14.56 -21.81
C LEU A 57 -14.17 -15.90 -22.36
N TYR A 58 -14.21 -16.94 -21.52
CA TYR A 58 -14.75 -18.25 -21.89
C TYR A 58 -16.16 -18.13 -22.46
N ALA A 59 -17.07 -17.49 -21.74
CA ALA A 59 -18.46 -17.34 -22.13
C ALA A 59 -18.61 -16.53 -23.43
N TRP A 60 -17.78 -15.49 -23.61
CA TRP A 60 -17.76 -14.69 -24.83
C TRP A 60 -17.33 -15.51 -26.05
N VAL A 61 -16.26 -16.30 -25.93
CA VAL A 61 -15.79 -17.18 -27.01
C VAL A 61 -16.82 -18.27 -27.33
N ALA A 62 -17.42 -18.87 -26.30
CA ALA A 62 -18.45 -19.89 -26.49
C ALA A 62 -19.65 -19.34 -27.26
N THR A 63 -20.08 -18.12 -26.92
CA THR A 63 -21.18 -17.43 -27.59
C THR A 63 -20.83 -17.08 -29.04
N ALA A 64 -19.63 -16.56 -29.30
CA ALA A 64 -19.21 -16.15 -30.63
C ALA A 64 -18.96 -17.34 -31.59
N THR A 65 -18.54 -18.49 -31.06
CA THR A 65 -18.28 -19.70 -31.85
C THR A 65 -19.47 -20.64 -31.96
N GLY A 66 -20.50 -20.43 -31.12
CA GLY A 66 -21.64 -21.35 -30.99
C GLY A 66 -21.28 -22.70 -30.35
N GLN A 67 -20.13 -22.81 -29.68
CA GLN A 67 -19.62 -24.05 -29.07
C GLN A 67 -19.49 -23.91 -27.56
N ASN A 68 -19.99 -24.91 -26.82
CA ASN A 68 -19.82 -25.02 -25.38
C ASN A 68 -19.47 -26.47 -25.02
N PRO A 69 -18.20 -26.79 -24.69
CA PRO A 69 -17.10 -25.86 -24.44
C PRO A 69 -16.59 -25.16 -25.72
N PRO A 70 -16.05 -23.93 -25.62
CA PRO A 70 -15.41 -23.25 -26.74
C PRO A 70 -14.15 -24.00 -27.23
N PRO A 71 -13.66 -23.73 -28.46
CA PRO A 71 -12.43 -24.31 -28.96
C PRO A 71 -11.25 -24.03 -28.01
N LEU A 72 -10.49 -25.07 -27.66
CA LEU A 72 -9.34 -24.97 -26.74
C LEU A 72 -9.71 -24.39 -25.36
N ALA A 73 -10.92 -24.67 -24.88
CA ALA A 73 -11.48 -24.23 -23.62
C ALA A 73 -10.51 -24.27 -22.43
N GLU A 74 -9.72 -25.33 -22.31
CA GLU A 74 -8.75 -25.54 -21.22
C GLU A 74 -7.56 -24.57 -21.26
N ARG A 75 -7.36 -23.86 -22.38
CA ARG A 75 -6.27 -22.90 -22.60
C ARG A 75 -6.73 -21.46 -22.53
N ILE A 76 -8.03 -21.21 -22.65
CA ILE A 76 -8.59 -19.86 -22.63
C ILE A 76 -8.42 -19.28 -21.23
N GLN A 77 -7.64 -18.22 -21.15
CA GLN A 77 -7.42 -17.44 -19.96
C GLN A 77 -7.39 -15.97 -20.35
N TYR A 78 -8.01 -15.10 -19.54
CA TYR A 78 -7.95 -13.67 -19.75
C TYR A 78 -6.51 -13.18 -19.46
N PRO A 79 -5.75 -12.76 -20.50
CA PRO A 79 -4.42 -12.21 -20.31
C PRO A 79 -4.53 -10.83 -19.66
N ILE A 80 -3.60 -10.57 -18.73
CA ILE A 80 -3.30 -9.22 -18.26
C ILE A 80 -1.81 -9.04 -18.51
N CYS A 81 -1.48 -8.23 -19.51
CA CYS A 81 -0.12 -8.02 -19.96
C CYS A 81 0.28 -6.56 -19.76
N SER A 82 1.48 -6.36 -19.25
CA SER A 82 2.09 -5.04 -19.05
C SER A 82 2.91 -4.59 -20.25
N THR A 83 3.13 -5.49 -21.23
CA THR A 83 3.82 -5.16 -22.48
C THR A 83 3.20 -5.85 -23.71
N PRO A 84 3.37 -5.29 -24.92
CA PRO A 84 2.99 -5.97 -26.17
C PRO A 84 3.68 -7.32 -26.37
N LYS A 85 4.94 -7.44 -25.91
CA LYS A 85 5.73 -8.68 -26.00
C LYS A 85 5.11 -9.79 -25.13
N GLU A 86 4.66 -9.45 -23.93
CA GLU A 86 3.94 -10.39 -23.07
C GLU A 86 2.64 -10.85 -23.73
N TYR A 87 1.87 -9.94 -24.33
CA TYR A 87 0.64 -10.30 -25.03
C TYR A 87 0.91 -11.21 -26.24
N ALA A 88 1.95 -10.90 -27.02
CA ALA A 88 2.39 -11.75 -28.13
C ALA A 88 2.77 -13.17 -27.66
N SER A 89 3.35 -13.31 -26.46
CA SER A 89 3.65 -14.64 -25.88
C SER A 89 2.39 -15.47 -25.57
N GLN A 90 1.22 -14.83 -25.41
CA GLN A 90 -0.06 -15.51 -25.15
C GLN A 90 -0.73 -16.07 -26.41
N ARG A 91 -0.20 -15.79 -27.61
CA ARG A 91 -0.82 -16.20 -28.91
C ARG A 91 -1.17 -17.69 -28.98
N LYS A 92 -0.35 -18.58 -28.39
CA LYS A 92 -0.63 -20.03 -28.34
C LYS A 92 -1.85 -20.41 -27.49
N ARG A 93 -2.13 -19.65 -26.43
CA ARG A 93 -3.29 -19.86 -25.55
C ARG A 93 -4.56 -19.29 -26.16
N LEU A 94 -4.41 -18.22 -26.94
CA LEU A 94 -5.51 -17.49 -27.55
C LEU A 94 -5.82 -17.95 -28.99
N SER A 95 -5.21 -19.04 -29.47
CA SER A 95 -5.39 -19.50 -30.86
C SER A 95 -6.80 -20.00 -31.19
N GLY A 96 -7.62 -20.29 -30.17
CA GLY A 96 -9.03 -20.67 -30.32
C GLY A 96 -10.01 -19.50 -30.24
N VAL A 97 -9.50 -18.27 -30.05
CA VAL A 97 -10.30 -17.06 -29.86
C VAL A 97 -10.50 -16.36 -31.20
N PRO A 98 -11.76 -16.03 -31.59
CA PRO A 98 -12.06 -15.24 -32.79
C PRO A 98 -11.29 -13.92 -32.86
N HIS A 99 -10.91 -13.50 -34.08
CA HIS A 99 -10.09 -12.30 -34.29
C HIS A 99 -10.72 -11.02 -33.75
N ASP A 100 -12.04 -10.85 -33.89
CA ASP A 100 -12.76 -9.67 -33.38
C ASP A 100 -12.73 -9.58 -31.85
N ILE A 101 -12.68 -10.74 -31.16
CA ILE A 101 -12.49 -10.81 -29.71
C ILE A 101 -11.03 -10.53 -29.36
N LEU A 102 -10.07 -11.07 -30.12
CA LEU A 102 -8.65 -10.82 -29.91
C LEU A 102 -8.30 -9.34 -29.98
N ASP A 103 -8.87 -8.61 -30.94
CA ASP A 103 -8.64 -7.17 -31.10
C ASP A 103 -9.14 -6.40 -29.88
N LYS A 104 -10.37 -6.69 -29.43
CA LYS A 104 -10.95 -6.07 -28.22
C LYS A 104 -10.18 -6.44 -26.95
N LEU A 105 -9.73 -7.69 -26.88
CA LEU A 105 -8.93 -8.19 -25.76
C LEU A 105 -7.56 -7.52 -25.71
N GLU A 106 -6.95 -7.25 -26.88
CA GLU A 106 -5.68 -6.54 -26.99
C GLU A 106 -5.84 -5.07 -26.59
N MET A 107 -6.95 -4.42 -27.01
CA MET A 107 -7.28 -3.05 -26.65
C MET A 107 -7.56 -2.87 -25.15
N SER A 108 -8.00 -3.91 -24.44
CA SER A 108 -8.24 -3.84 -22.99
C SER A 108 -7.00 -4.09 -22.13
N GLN A 109 -5.84 -4.36 -22.73
CA GLN A 109 -4.63 -4.68 -21.97
C GLN A 109 -4.04 -3.43 -21.27
N PRO A 110 -3.47 -3.58 -20.07
CA PRO A 110 -2.84 -2.48 -19.34
C PRO A 110 -1.86 -1.62 -20.16
N TYR A 111 -1.05 -2.25 -21.02
CA TYR A 111 -0.04 -1.54 -21.81
C TYR A 111 -0.61 -0.58 -22.86
N GLN A 112 -1.92 -0.62 -23.13
CA GLN A 112 -2.58 0.27 -24.08
C GLN A 112 -2.82 1.67 -23.49
N VAL A 113 -2.62 1.86 -22.19
CA VAL A 113 -2.91 3.14 -21.53
C VAL A 113 -1.64 4.00 -21.46
N ASP A 114 -1.73 5.23 -21.95
CA ASP A 114 -0.61 6.18 -22.02
C ASP A 114 0.01 6.51 -20.66
N SER A 115 -0.79 6.46 -19.59
CA SER A 115 -0.33 6.65 -18.21
C SER A 115 0.47 5.47 -17.65
N GLY A 116 0.60 4.37 -18.40
CA GLY A 116 1.31 3.17 -17.97
C GLY A 116 0.38 2.08 -17.44
N PRO A 117 0.81 0.79 -17.47
CA PRO A 117 0.02 -0.35 -17.01
C PRO A 117 -0.57 -0.19 -15.61
N GLU A 118 0.21 0.39 -14.69
CA GLU A 118 -0.09 0.60 -13.28
C GLU A 118 -1.17 1.66 -13.01
N SER A 119 -1.64 2.35 -14.05
CA SER A 119 -2.85 3.18 -14.00
C SER A 119 -4.15 2.37 -14.11
N THR A 120 -4.09 1.07 -14.44
CA THR A 120 -5.27 0.22 -14.64
C THR A 120 -5.57 -0.67 -13.44
N LEU A 121 -6.84 -0.84 -13.10
CA LEU A 121 -7.25 -1.72 -11.99
C LEU A 121 -6.91 -3.19 -12.28
N VAL A 122 -7.03 -3.62 -13.54
CA VAL A 122 -6.74 -5.00 -13.96
C VAL A 122 -5.25 -5.34 -13.77
N TYR A 123 -4.35 -4.38 -14.00
CA TYR A 123 -2.92 -4.55 -13.66
C TYR A 123 -2.74 -4.86 -12.18
N TRP A 124 -3.35 -4.08 -11.30
CA TRP A 124 -3.22 -4.30 -9.85
C TRP A 124 -3.83 -5.61 -9.39
N VAL A 125 -4.97 -6.03 -9.96
CA VAL A 125 -5.52 -7.37 -9.69
C VAL A 125 -4.52 -8.46 -10.08
N HIS A 126 -3.84 -8.32 -11.22
CA HIS A 126 -2.83 -9.29 -11.64
C HIS A 126 -1.61 -9.33 -10.71
N GLU A 127 -1.05 -8.16 -10.41
CA GLU A 127 0.14 -8.05 -9.57
C GLU A 127 -0.12 -8.50 -8.13
N LEU A 128 -1.25 -8.08 -7.54
CA LEU A 128 -1.62 -8.50 -6.20
C LEU A 128 -1.88 -10.02 -6.14
N ALA A 129 -2.61 -10.59 -7.11
CA ALA A 129 -2.82 -12.04 -7.17
C ALA A 129 -1.53 -12.85 -7.47
N ARG A 130 -0.52 -12.22 -8.08
CA ARG A 130 0.80 -12.84 -8.30
C ARG A 130 1.60 -12.84 -6.99
N VAL A 131 1.66 -11.72 -6.30
CA VAL A 131 2.37 -11.60 -5.01
C VAL A 131 1.71 -12.51 -3.95
N ASP A 132 0.37 -12.67 -3.97
CA ASP A 132 -0.39 -13.54 -3.04
C ASP A 132 0.06 -14.99 -3.09
N ARG A 133 0.15 -15.53 -4.31
CA ARG A 133 0.60 -16.90 -4.57
C ARG A 133 2.04 -17.15 -4.10
N HIS A 134 2.82 -16.10 -3.85
CA HIS A 134 4.20 -16.16 -3.40
C HIS A 134 4.39 -15.91 -1.89
N ARG A 135 3.33 -16.06 -1.07
CA ARG A 135 3.36 -16.23 0.40
C ARG A 135 3.63 -14.98 1.27
N SER A 136 3.39 -13.78 0.78
CA SER A 136 3.43 -12.57 1.63
C SER A 136 2.01 -12.08 1.90
N LEU A 137 1.55 -12.17 3.15
CA LEU A 137 0.25 -11.61 3.56
C LEU A 137 0.24 -10.10 3.23
N HIS A 138 -0.66 -9.67 2.34
CA HIS A 138 -0.66 -8.33 1.73
C HIS A 138 -1.07 -7.19 2.64
N ILE A 139 -1.64 -7.52 3.79
CA ILE A 139 -2.31 -6.57 4.65
C ILE A 139 -1.44 -6.37 5.88
N GLY A 140 -0.92 -5.17 6.07
CA GLY A 140 -0.30 -4.87 7.36
C GLY A 140 0.72 -3.75 7.45
N LEU A 141 0.85 -2.85 6.47
CA LEU A 141 1.74 -1.70 6.67
C LEU A 141 0.89 -0.45 6.90
N GLY A 142 1.01 0.08 8.11
CA GLY A 142 0.65 1.45 8.36
C GLY A 142 1.74 2.31 7.76
N ARG A 143 1.37 3.43 7.18
CA ARG A 143 2.32 4.46 6.75
C ARG A 143 2.04 5.72 7.55
N VAL A 144 3.11 6.39 7.97
CA VAL A 144 2.97 7.74 8.53
C VAL A 144 2.61 8.70 7.40
N SER A 145 1.38 9.22 7.43
CA SER A 145 0.80 10.11 6.41
C SER A 145 0.87 11.59 6.81
N ALA A 146 0.87 11.87 8.11
CA ALA A 146 1.08 13.19 8.68
C ALA A 146 2.08 13.11 9.83
N HIS A 147 2.91 14.15 10.00
CA HIS A 147 3.95 14.17 11.03
C HIS A 147 4.02 15.53 11.74
N ARG A 148 3.34 15.63 12.88
CA ARG A 148 3.44 16.78 13.79
C ARG A 148 3.49 16.32 15.25
N ILE A 149 4.69 16.39 15.81
CA ILE A 149 4.99 16.05 17.19
C ILE A 149 5.05 17.34 18.01
N ARG A 150 4.36 17.38 19.16
CA ARG A 150 4.49 18.49 20.12
C ARG A 150 5.03 17.95 21.44
N LEU A 151 6.14 18.53 21.89
CA LEU A 151 6.76 18.23 23.18
C LEU A 151 6.47 19.36 24.16
N LEU A 152 6.02 19.01 25.36
CA LEU A 152 6.05 19.87 26.52
C LEU A 152 7.18 19.39 27.44
N LEU A 153 8.20 20.23 27.59
CA LEU A 153 9.39 19.99 28.40
C LEU A 153 9.40 20.92 29.62
N PRO A 154 10.21 20.62 30.65
CA PRO A 154 10.48 21.57 31.75
C PRO A 154 11.01 22.91 31.24
N GLU A 155 10.68 24.01 31.92
CA GLU A 155 10.97 25.39 31.47
C GLU A 155 12.46 25.68 31.22
N ASP A 156 13.36 24.94 31.88
CA ASP A 156 14.81 25.14 31.81
C ASP A 156 15.53 24.15 30.89
N VAL A 157 14.78 23.43 30.04
CA VAL A 157 15.28 22.38 29.14
C VAL A 157 14.93 22.70 27.69
N SER A 158 15.96 22.74 26.85
CA SER A 158 15.81 23.00 25.42
C SER A 158 16.01 21.70 24.62
N PRO A 159 15.12 21.37 23.68
CA PRO A 159 15.31 20.24 22.78
C PRO A 159 16.06 20.65 21.50
N THR A 160 16.85 19.72 20.97
CA THR A 160 17.42 19.77 19.61
C THR A 160 16.94 18.54 18.85
N PHE A 161 16.21 18.75 17.77
CA PHE A 161 15.69 17.66 16.93
C PHE A 161 16.69 17.26 15.84
N ASP A 162 16.75 15.98 15.53
CA ASP A 162 17.50 15.46 14.39
C ASP A 162 16.65 15.52 13.11
N GLU A 163 17.02 16.43 12.20
CA GLU A 163 16.36 16.63 10.91
C GLU A 163 16.67 15.54 9.87
N SER A 164 17.61 14.64 10.16
CA SER A 164 17.94 13.53 9.25
C SER A 164 16.90 12.39 9.30
N VAL A 165 16.01 12.39 10.30
CA VAL A 165 14.94 11.41 10.45
C VAL A 165 13.94 11.53 9.30
N LYS A 166 13.56 10.38 8.72
CA LYS A 166 12.64 10.29 7.58
C LYS A 166 11.32 9.66 8.03
N PRO A 167 10.37 10.44 8.59
CA PRO A 167 9.19 9.90 9.25
C PRO A 167 8.14 9.29 8.31
N PHE A 168 8.08 9.72 7.04
CA PHE A 168 7.03 9.31 6.09
C PHE A 168 7.35 7.98 5.39
N GLN A 169 7.52 6.92 6.18
CA GLN A 169 7.83 5.55 5.71
C GLN A 169 6.78 4.55 6.20
N HIS A 170 6.94 3.29 5.77
CA HIS A 170 6.14 2.17 6.25
C HIS A 170 6.55 1.78 7.67
N ILE A 171 5.56 1.35 8.45
CA ILE A 171 5.74 0.83 9.80
C ILE A 171 5.85 -0.69 9.69
N ASP A 172 7.08 -1.19 9.72
CA ASP A 172 7.38 -2.64 9.77
C ASP A 172 7.88 -3.00 11.18
N GLY A 173 6.93 -3.39 12.04
CA GLY A 173 7.16 -3.55 13.48
C GLY A 173 7.34 -2.21 14.19
N GLU A 174 8.42 -1.49 13.89
CA GLU A 174 8.73 -0.16 14.43
C GLU A 174 9.35 0.75 13.34
N LEU A 175 9.04 2.05 13.40
CA LEU A 175 9.60 3.06 12.52
C LEU A 175 10.02 4.28 13.35
N LEU A 176 11.27 4.73 13.17
CA LEU A 176 11.74 5.98 13.75
C LEU A 176 11.11 7.18 13.05
N ILE A 177 10.29 7.93 13.78
CA ILE A 177 9.61 9.13 13.27
C ILE A 177 10.17 10.42 13.85
N GLY A 178 10.86 10.36 14.99
CA GLY A 178 11.56 11.51 15.52
C GLY A 178 12.72 11.11 16.42
N HIS A 179 13.75 11.93 16.44
CA HIS A 179 14.83 11.83 17.40
C HIS A 179 15.13 13.23 17.92
N PHE A 180 15.34 13.35 19.23
CA PHE A 180 15.74 14.61 19.83
C PHE A 180 16.65 14.40 21.03
N THR A 181 17.46 15.42 21.29
CA THR A 181 18.32 15.52 22.46
C THR A 181 17.91 16.70 23.32
N THR A 182 18.22 16.65 24.61
CA THR A 182 17.91 17.72 25.56
C THR A 182 19.18 18.34 26.13
N SER A 183 19.12 19.65 26.42
CA SER A 183 20.25 20.40 26.98
C SER A 183 20.70 19.90 28.37
N LYS A 184 19.82 19.19 29.09
CA LYS A 184 20.06 18.60 30.41
C LYS A 184 19.41 17.22 30.50
N THR A 185 19.85 16.45 31.49
CA THR A 185 19.23 15.16 31.82
C THR A 185 17.80 15.37 32.28
N ILE A 186 16.86 14.63 31.68
CA ILE A 186 15.45 14.62 32.11
C ILE A 186 14.91 13.18 32.12
N SER A 187 13.89 12.93 32.95
CA SER A 187 13.15 11.67 32.86
C SER A 187 12.10 11.75 31.74
N ARG A 188 11.82 10.63 31.09
CA ARG A 188 10.70 10.53 30.14
C ARG A 188 9.33 10.85 30.77
N PHE A 189 9.22 10.75 32.10
CA PHE A 189 7.99 11.05 32.83
C PHE A 189 7.80 12.55 33.10
N ASP A 190 8.86 13.36 32.91
CA ASP A 190 8.84 14.82 33.09
C ASP A 190 8.41 15.55 31.80
N MET A 191 8.25 14.82 30.70
CA MET A 191 7.77 15.35 29.42
C MET A 191 6.34 14.91 29.15
N LYS A 192 5.56 15.76 28.49
CA LYS A 192 4.28 15.37 27.88
C LYS A 192 4.41 15.46 26.37
N VAL A 193 3.91 14.46 25.68
CA VAL A 193 3.97 14.42 24.21
C VAL A 193 2.57 14.28 23.64
N ASP A 194 2.30 15.09 22.63
CA ASP A 194 1.05 15.08 21.88
C ASP A 194 1.32 14.62 20.45
N PHE A 195 0.77 13.44 20.12
CA PHE A 195 0.90 12.78 18.83
C PHE A 195 -0.34 12.92 17.95
N ARG A 196 -1.35 13.73 18.33
CA ARG A 196 -2.59 13.88 17.54
C ARG A 196 -2.38 14.44 16.13
N GLY A 197 -1.20 14.98 15.86
CA GLY A 197 -0.79 15.44 14.54
C GLY A 197 0.01 14.40 13.72
N VAL A 198 0.20 13.19 14.26
CA VAL A 198 0.78 12.05 13.54
C VAL A 198 -0.36 11.19 13.00
N GLY A 199 -0.45 11.09 11.67
CA GLY A 199 -1.46 10.29 10.98
C GLY A 199 -0.86 8.98 10.50
N ASN A 200 -1.58 7.87 10.68
CA ASN A 200 -1.20 6.55 10.18
C ASN A 200 -2.27 6.03 9.21
N ASP A 201 -1.92 5.87 7.95
CA ASP A 201 -2.83 5.38 6.91
C ASP A 201 -2.55 3.89 6.61
N PRO A 202 -3.58 3.05 6.40
CA PRO A 202 -3.37 1.69 5.93
C PRO A 202 -2.89 1.69 4.47
N GLU A 203 -1.84 0.93 4.15
CA GLU A 203 -1.29 0.81 2.80
C GLU A 203 -0.94 -0.64 2.45
N ILE A 204 -1.07 -0.99 1.16
CA ILE A 204 -0.62 -2.28 0.63
C ILE A 204 0.80 -2.08 0.09
N HIS A 205 1.78 -2.85 0.59
CA HIS A 205 3.18 -2.72 0.20
C HIS A 205 3.42 -2.73 -1.32
N ALA A 206 2.65 -3.51 -2.08
CA ALA A 206 2.76 -3.57 -3.54
C ALA A 206 2.24 -2.31 -4.24
N GLY A 207 1.24 -1.61 -3.68
CA GLY A 207 0.71 -0.34 -4.19
C GLY A 207 1.47 0.88 -3.67
N ALA A 208 2.38 0.68 -2.72
CA ALA A 208 3.08 1.75 -2.07
C ALA A 208 4.01 2.47 -3.04
N GLY A 209 3.72 3.76 -3.28
CA GLY A 209 4.51 4.58 -4.18
C GLY A 209 3.81 4.92 -5.49
N SER A 210 2.76 4.21 -5.89
CA SER A 210 2.10 4.43 -7.19
C SER A 210 0.90 5.37 -7.09
N LYS A 211 0.78 6.31 -8.04
CA LYS A 211 -0.48 7.04 -8.27
C LYS A 211 -1.38 6.24 -9.22
N LEU A 212 -2.68 6.52 -9.21
CA LEU A 212 -3.63 6.01 -10.20
C LEU A 212 -3.33 6.47 -11.64
N ASP A 213 -2.43 7.44 -11.82
CA ASP A 213 -1.91 7.89 -13.13
C ASP A 213 -0.62 7.15 -13.56
N GLY A 214 -0.30 6.06 -12.88
CA GLY A 214 0.85 5.19 -13.15
C GLY A 214 2.20 5.70 -12.64
N ARG A 215 2.29 6.98 -12.27
CA ARG A 215 3.59 7.55 -11.88
C ARG A 215 3.95 7.14 -10.45
N PRO A 216 5.21 6.73 -10.20
CA PRO A 216 5.71 6.71 -8.85
C PRO A 216 5.62 8.13 -8.31
N THR A 217 4.89 8.30 -7.21
CA THR A 217 4.83 9.59 -6.53
C THR A 217 6.22 9.84 -5.97
N SER A 218 6.87 10.91 -6.42
CA SER A 218 8.12 11.30 -5.78
C SER A 218 7.83 11.65 -4.32
N LEU A 219 8.79 11.38 -3.43
CA LEU A 219 8.75 11.84 -2.05
C LEU A 219 8.47 13.35 -1.97
N VAL A 220 8.97 14.11 -2.94
CA VAL A 220 8.81 15.56 -3.07
C VAL A 220 7.36 15.97 -3.37
N ASP A 221 6.64 15.22 -4.21
CA ASP A 221 5.23 15.50 -4.53
C ASP A 221 4.29 15.21 -3.34
N ARG A 222 4.74 14.40 -2.37
CA ARG A 222 4.01 14.09 -1.13
C ARG A 222 4.35 15.07 0.01
N MET A 223 5.43 15.84 -0.13
CA MET A 223 5.90 16.82 0.83
C MET A 223 5.19 18.17 0.58
N GLY A 224 3.93 18.28 0.99
CA GLY A 224 3.25 19.58 1.03
C GLY A 224 3.73 20.42 2.21
N THR A 225 4.47 21.50 1.98
CA THR A 225 4.64 22.58 2.97
C THR A 225 3.41 23.48 2.91
N GLN A 226 2.51 23.37 3.89
CA GLN A 226 1.53 24.42 4.15
C GLN A 226 2.17 25.52 5.01
N SER A 227 2.48 26.65 4.38
CA SER A 227 2.80 27.89 5.07
C SER A 227 1.50 28.50 5.58
N PHE A 228 1.30 28.56 6.90
CA PHE A 228 0.27 29.42 7.50
C PHE A 228 0.88 30.78 7.83
N SER A 229 0.33 31.84 7.24
CA SER A 229 0.50 33.20 7.72
C SER A 229 -0.34 33.40 8.98
N LEU A 230 0.26 34.00 10.01
CA LEU A 230 -0.36 34.35 11.29
C LEU A 230 -1.60 35.24 11.12
#